data_AF-A0A7K5Z7X1-F1
#
_entry.id   AF-A0A7K5Z7X1-F1
#
_cell.length_a   1.000
_cell.length_b   1.000
_cell.length_c   1.000
_cell.angle_alpha   90.00
_cell.angle_beta   90.00
_cell.angle_gamma   90.00
#
_symmetry.space_group_name_H-M   'P 1'
#
loop_
_entity.id
_entity.type
_entity.pdbx_description
1 polymer ?
#
loop_
_entity_poly.entity_id
_entity_poly.type
_entity_poly.pdbx_seq_one_letter_code
_entity_poly.pdbx_strand_id
1 'polypeptide(L)'
;VFLNLHTLKFYCLPDNYEIIDSSLEDITYVLKPTFTTQQISNLDKQAKLSRAYDGTTYLPGIVGLNNIKANDYANAVLQALSNVPPLRNYFLEEENYKSIQRPPGDIMFLLVQRFGELMRKLWNPRNFKAHVSPHEMLQAVVLCSKKNFQITKQGE
;
A
#
# COMPACT_ATOMS: atom_id res chain seq x y z
N VAL A 1 11.85 17.34 13.39
CA VAL A 1 12.26 16.23 12.51
C VAL A 1 11.17 15.99 11.49
N PHE A 2 11.52 15.92 10.21
CA PHE A 2 10.61 15.78 9.07
C PHE A 2 11.10 14.66 8.15
N LEU A 3 10.19 13.98 7.47
CA LEU A 3 10.51 12.96 6.46
C LEU A 3 10.13 13.48 5.08
N ASN A 4 11.07 13.45 4.13
CA ASN A 4 10.78 13.70 2.73
C ASN A 4 10.09 12.48 2.12
N LEU A 5 8.85 12.65 1.65
CA LEU A 5 8.02 11.54 1.18
C LEU A 5 8.47 10.93 -0.16
N HIS A 6 9.32 11.62 -0.91
CA HIS A 6 9.85 11.14 -2.18
C HIS A 6 11.22 10.48 -2.01
N THR A 7 12.14 11.15 -1.31
CA THR A 7 13.51 10.65 -1.13
C THR A 7 13.64 9.69 0.06
N LEU A 8 12.62 9.62 0.92
CA LEU A 8 12.62 8.83 2.16
C LEU A 8 13.72 9.23 3.16
N LYS A 9 14.22 10.46 3.05
CA LYS A 9 15.26 11.03 3.92
C LYS A 9 14.67 11.85 5.05
N PHE A 10 15.23 11.72 6.24
CA PHE A 10 14.84 12.53 7.40
C PHE A 10 15.67 13.80 7.47
N TYR A 11 15.05 14.90 7.90
CA TYR A 11 15.69 16.19 8.08
C TYR A 11 15.29 16.81 9.42
N CYS A 12 16.25 17.41 10.12
CA CYS A 12 15.94 18.31 11.23
C CYS A 12 15.67 19.70 10.65
N LEU A 13 14.53 20.30 11.00
CA LEU A 13 14.21 21.69 10.67
C LEU A 13 13.96 22.45 11.99
N PRO A 14 14.41 23.72 12.12
CA PRO A 14 14.91 24.59 11.04
C PRO A 14 16.39 24.40 10.65
N ASP A 15 17.17 23.59 11.38
CA ASP A 15 18.64 23.48 11.21
C ASP A 15 19.11 22.87 9.87
N ASN A 16 18.20 22.25 9.12
CA ASN A 16 18.36 21.76 7.75
C ASN A 16 19.50 20.75 7.52
N TYR A 17 19.68 19.78 8.44
CA TYR A 17 20.60 18.65 8.25
C TYR A 17 19.85 17.32 8.09
N GLU A 18 20.42 16.40 7.31
CA GLU A 18 19.91 15.04 7.12
C GLU A 18 20.17 14.19 8.37
N ILE A 19 19.14 13.48 8.83
CA ILE A 19 19.23 12.55 9.96
C ILE A 19 19.39 11.14 9.37
N ILE A 20 20.49 10.49 9.71
CA ILE A 20 20.80 9.12 9.28
C ILE A 20 20.77 8.25 10.53
N ASP A 21 19.66 7.52 10.71
CA ASP A 21 19.45 6.67 11.87
C ASP A 21 18.63 5.42 11.48
N SER A 22 19.16 4.24 11.78
CA SER A 22 18.52 2.95 11.48
C SER A 22 17.21 2.74 12.24
N SER A 23 17.03 3.41 13.38
CA SER A 23 15.79 3.34 14.16
C SER A 23 14.59 3.96 13.46
N LEU A 24 14.82 4.77 12.41
CA LEU A 24 13.76 5.41 11.62
C LEU A 24 13.41 4.62 10.34
N GLU A 25 14.09 3.50 10.07
CA GLU A 25 13.86 2.68 8.88
C GLU A 25 12.44 2.11 8.84
N ASP A 26 11.86 1.80 10.00
CA ASP A 26 10.49 1.30 10.11
C ASP A 26 9.45 2.32 9.60
N ILE A 27 9.65 3.60 9.88
CA ILE A 27 8.83 4.71 9.35
C ILE A 27 8.93 4.76 7.82
N THR A 28 10.14 4.64 7.26
CA THR A 28 10.32 4.63 5.79
C THR A 28 9.67 3.40 5.16
N TYR A 29 9.77 2.25 5.82
CA TYR A 29 9.19 0.99 5.35
C TYR A 29 7.66 1.01 5.43
N VAL A 30 7.06 1.66 6.44
CA VAL A 30 5.61 1.89 6.50
C VAL A 30 5.15 2.83 5.40
N LEU A 31 5.92 3.88 5.12
CA LEU A 31 5.57 4.85 4.08
C LEU A 31 5.63 4.23 2.67
N LYS A 32 6.72 3.52 2.37
CA LYS A 32 6.93 2.84 1.09
C LYS A 32 7.46 1.41 1.32
N PRO A 33 6.57 0.43 1.58
CA PRO A 33 7.00 -0.94 1.80
C PRO A 33 7.64 -1.50 0.53
N THR A 34 8.75 -2.19 0.68
CA THR A 34 9.49 -2.83 -0.42
C THR A 34 9.64 -4.31 -0.14
N PHE A 35 9.56 -5.13 -1.19
CA PHE A 35 9.64 -6.58 -1.07
C PHE A 35 10.70 -7.09 -2.02
N THR A 36 11.64 -7.87 -1.49
CA THR A 36 12.62 -8.62 -2.28
C THR A 36 11.97 -9.89 -2.84
N THR A 37 12.47 -10.40 -3.96
CA THR A 37 12.00 -11.66 -4.57
C THR A 37 11.99 -12.83 -3.57
N GLN A 38 13.01 -12.87 -2.69
CA GLN A 38 13.08 -13.88 -1.63
C GLN A 38 11.97 -13.70 -0.60
N GLN A 39 11.66 -12.48 -0.16
CA GLN A 39 10.52 -12.23 0.73
C GLN A 39 9.20 -12.64 0.07
N ILE A 40 8.99 -12.26 -1.20
CA ILE A 40 7.76 -12.61 -1.95
C ILE A 40 7.57 -14.13 -2.02
N SER A 41 8.63 -14.88 -2.33
CA SER A 41 8.58 -16.35 -2.42
C SER A 41 8.24 -17.06 -1.09
N ASN A 42 8.45 -16.38 0.03
CA ASN A 42 8.25 -16.92 1.38
C ASN A 42 6.94 -16.43 2.02
N LEU A 43 6.24 -15.46 1.41
CA LEU A 43 4.97 -14.93 1.93
C LEU A 43 3.92 -16.04 2.11
N ASP A 44 3.79 -16.96 1.16
CA ASP A 44 2.82 -18.06 1.23
C ASP A 44 3.24 -19.18 2.20
N LYS A 45 4.51 -19.19 2.62
CA LYS A 45 5.08 -20.25 3.47
C LYS A 45 5.11 -19.85 4.94
N GLN A 46 4.94 -18.57 5.25
CA GLN A 46 5.03 -18.04 6.61
C GLN A 46 3.65 -17.76 7.19
N ALA A 47 3.20 -18.63 8.11
CA ALA A 47 2.03 -18.37 8.97
C ALA A 47 2.36 -17.50 10.21
N LYS A 48 3.46 -16.75 10.17
CA LYS A 48 3.92 -15.98 11.34
C LYS A 48 3.08 -14.71 11.50
N LEU A 49 2.47 -14.55 12.66
CA LEU A 49 1.83 -13.30 13.05
C LEU A 49 2.87 -12.17 13.10
N SER A 50 2.54 -11.07 12.43
CA SER A 50 3.24 -9.79 12.54
C SER A 50 2.65 -8.99 13.69
N ARG A 51 3.46 -8.12 14.29
CA ARG A 51 3.05 -7.27 15.41
C ARG A 51 3.13 -5.82 14.99
N ALA A 52 2.01 -5.12 15.12
CA ALA A 52 1.94 -3.69 14.88
C ALA A 52 2.57 -2.92 16.05
N TYR A 53 2.90 -1.64 15.82
CA TYR A 53 3.48 -0.77 16.84
C TYR A 53 2.57 -0.59 18.07
N ASP A 54 1.24 -0.56 17.85
CA ASP A 54 0.25 -0.52 18.93
C ASP A 54 0.11 -1.82 19.75
N GLY A 55 0.87 -2.86 19.39
CA GLY A 55 0.86 -4.16 20.04
C GLY A 55 -0.12 -5.17 19.44
N THR A 56 -0.98 -4.76 18.50
CA THR A 56 -1.93 -5.65 17.82
C THR A 56 -1.20 -6.67 16.96
N THR A 57 -1.62 -7.91 17.01
CA THR A 57 -1.10 -8.96 16.12
C THR A 57 -1.98 -9.07 14.88
N TYR A 58 -1.36 -9.29 13.71
CA TYR A 58 -2.06 -9.42 12.45
C TYR A 58 -1.29 -10.34 11.50
N LEU A 59 -1.97 -10.91 10.51
CA LEU A 59 -1.30 -11.61 9.41
C LEU A 59 -1.16 -10.64 8.23
N PRO A 60 0.04 -10.49 7.64
CA PRO A 60 0.19 -9.75 6.39
C PRO A 60 -0.80 -10.25 5.34
N GLY A 61 -1.48 -9.33 4.64
CA GLY A 61 -2.55 -9.67 3.71
C GLY A 61 -3.93 -9.85 4.35
N ILE A 62 -4.01 -10.17 5.65
CA ILE A 62 -5.25 -10.28 6.43
C ILE A 62 -5.32 -9.11 7.43
N VAL A 63 -5.40 -7.89 6.89
CA VAL A 63 -5.53 -6.64 7.65
C VAL A 63 -6.81 -5.91 7.25
N GLY A 64 -7.42 -5.20 8.18
CA GLY A 64 -8.66 -4.47 7.88
C GLY A 64 -8.44 -3.33 6.88
N LEU A 65 -9.39 -3.12 5.96
CA LEU A 65 -9.45 -1.90 5.17
C LEU A 65 -10.42 -0.91 5.83
N ASN A 66 -10.01 0.36 5.96
CA ASN A 66 -10.90 1.37 6.52
C ASN A 66 -12.16 1.53 5.65
N ASN A 67 -13.33 1.50 6.31
CA ASN A 67 -14.56 1.98 5.71
C ASN A 67 -14.64 3.49 5.90
N ILE A 68 -14.61 4.23 4.80
CA ILE A 68 -14.66 5.70 4.80
C ILE A 68 -16.12 6.15 4.84
N LYS A 69 -16.98 5.51 4.04
CA LYS A 69 -18.45 5.64 4.10
C LYS A 69 -19.14 4.35 3.65
N ALA A 70 -19.30 4.17 2.35
CA ALA A 70 -20.05 3.07 1.74
C ALA A 70 -19.18 2.33 0.70
N ASN A 71 -17.90 2.09 1.05
CA ASN A 71 -16.90 1.49 0.16
C ASN A 71 -16.56 0.04 0.53
N ASP A 72 -17.46 -0.63 1.25
CA ASP A 72 -17.35 -2.04 1.63
C ASP A 72 -17.29 -2.97 0.42
N TYR A 73 -18.06 -2.72 -0.63
CA TYR A 73 -18.01 -3.45 -1.91
C TYR A 73 -16.58 -3.45 -2.49
N ALA A 74 -15.96 -2.27 -2.55
CA ALA A 74 -14.60 -2.12 -3.05
C ALA A 74 -13.59 -2.78 -2.10
N ASN A 75 -13.77 -2.64 -0.79
CA ASN A 75 -12.91 -3.30 0.19
C ASN A 75 -12.94 -4.83 0.04
N ALA A 76 -14.12 -5.42 -0.16
CA ALA A 76 -14.28 -6.85 -0.38
C ALA A 76 -13.53 -7.31 -1.64
N VAL A 77 -13.70 -6.60 -2.76
CA VAL A 77 -13.00 -6.91 -4.02
C VAL A 77 -11.48 -6.75 -3.87
N LEU A 78 -11.02 -5.66 -3.24
CA LEU A 78 -9.59 -5.42 -3.02
C LEU A 78 -8.95 -6.49 -2.12
N GLN A 79 -9.67 -6.96 -1.09
CA GLN A 79 -9.22 -8.07 -0.25
C GLN A 79 -9.17 -9.40 -1.00
N ALA A 80 -10.18 -9.68 -1.83
CA ALA A 80 -10.22 -10.87 -2.66
C ALA A 80 -9.02 -10.90 -3.62
N LEU A 81 -8.75 -9.79 -4.32
CA LEU A 81 -7.62 -9.67 -5.25
C LEU A 81 -6.26 -9.70 -4.54
N SER A 82 -6.17 -9.12 -3.34
CA SER A 82 -4.94 -9.09 -2.52
C SER A 82 -4.44 -10.49 -2.15
N ASN A 83 -5.35 -11.45 -2.01
CA ASN A 83 -5.04 -12.81 -1.62
C ASN A 83 -4.85 -13.76 -2.82
N VAL A 84 -4.84 -13.26 -4.05
CA VAL A 84 -4.48 -14.04 -5.25
C VAL A 84 -2.95 -14.01 -5.44
N PRO A 85 -2.21 -15.09 -5.14
CA PRO A 85 -0.74 -15.03 -5.07
C PRO A 85 -0.02 -14.51 -6.32
N PRO A 86 -0.35 -14.93 -7.56
CA PRO A 86 0.36 -14.42 -8.73
C PRO A 86 0.09 -12.93 -8.98
N LEU A 87 -1.15 -12.48 -8.76
CA LEU A 87 -1.52 -11.07 -8.89
C LEU A 87 -0.84 -10.22 -7.82
N ARG A 88 -0.93 -10.66 -6.56
CA ARG A 88 -0.23 -10.05 -5.43
C ARG A 88 1.25 -9.89 -5.73
N ASN A 89 1.93 -10.98 -6.08
CA ASN A 89 3.38 -10.99 -6.29
C ASN A 89 3.80 -9.99 -7.38
N TYR A 90 3.02 -9.90 -8.47
CA TYR A 90 3.25 -8.91 -9.52
C TYR A 90 3.21 -7.47 -8.97
N PHE A 91 2.22 -7.16 -8.14
CA PHE A 91 1.99 -5.81 -7.60
C PHE A 91 2.86 -5.42 -6.40
N LEU A 92 3.43 -6.41 -5.69
CA LEU A 92 4.37 -6.17 -4.59
C LEU A 92 5.72 -5.61 -5.08
N GLU A 93 6.08 -5.88 -6.33
CA GLU A 93 7.31 -5.40 -6.95
C GLU A 93 6.98 -4.34 -8.02
N GLU A 94 7.32 -3.09 -7.71
CA GLU A 94 7.00 -1.93 -8.56
C GLU A 94 7.67 -1.99 -9.94
N GLU A 95 8.84 -2.63 -10.01
CA GLU A 95 9.59 -2.86 -11.24
C GLU A 95 8.77 -3.59 -12.32
N ASN A 96 7.83 -4.46 -11.91
CA ASN A 96 7.03 -5.25 -12.82
C ASN A 96 6.10 -4.41 -13.71
N TYR A 97 5.68 -3.23 -13.24
CA TYR A 97 4.74 -2.38 -13.97
C TYR A 97 5.21 -0.95 -14.22
N LYS A 98 6.21 -0.43 -13.48
CA LYS A 98 6.62 0.98 -13.62
C LYS A 98 7.14 1.36 -15.02
N SER A 99 7.74 0.41 -15.73
CA SER A 99 8.40 0.63 -17.03
C SER A 99 7.46 0.43 -18.22
N ILE A 100 6.20 0.07 -17.97
CA ILE A 100 5.18 -0.10 -19.01
C ILE A 100 4.97 1.26 -19.71
N GLN A 101 5.11 1.25 -21.04
CA GLN A 101 4.88 2.42 -21.87
C GLN A 101 3.39 2.77 -21.89
N ARG A 102 3.10 4.06 -21.81
CA ARG A 102 1.73 4.58 -21.65
C ARG A 102 1.48 5.69 -22.65
N PRO A 103 0.26 5.79 -23.21
CA PRO A 103 -0.10 6.93 -24.02
C PRO A 103 -0.16 8.20 -23.15
N PRO A 104 0.17 9.38 -23.71
CA PRO A 104 0.04 10.64 -22.99
C PRO A 104 -1.42 10.87 -22.58
N GLY A 105 -1.63 11.26 -21.32
CA GLY A 105 -2.96 11.48 -20.76
C GLY A 105 -3.68 10.22 -20.24
N ASP A 106 -3.00 9.07 -20.19
CA ASP A 106 -3.56 7.85 -19.60
C ASP A 106 -3.72 7.95 -18.07
N ILE A 107 -4.96 8.22 -17.64
CA ILE A 107 -5.33 8.23 -16.24
C ILE A 107 -5.55 6.81 -15.68
N MET A 108 -5.78 5.78 -16.51
CA MET A 108 -6.08 4.42 -16.05
C MET A 108 -4.90 3.79 -15.33
N PHE A 109 -3.68 4.14 -15.72
CA PHE A 109 -2.48 3.63 -15.08
C PHE A 109 -2.37 4.01 -13.60
N LEU A 110 -3.07 5.06 -13.15
CA LEU A 110 -3.16 5.41 -11.74
C LEU A 110 -3.76 4.25 -10.92
N LEU A 111 -4.67 3.46 -11.49
CA LEU A 111 -5.20 2.26 -10.85
C LEU A 111 -4.10 1.24 -10.59
N VAL A 112 -3.22 1.01 -11.57
CA VAL A 112 -2.11 0.06 -11.46
C VAL A 112 -1.16 0.50 -10.35
N GLN A 113 -0.77 1.78 -10.34
CA GLN A 113 0.12 2.34 -9.33
C GLN A 113 -0.49 2.29 -7.92
N ARG A 114 -1.72 2.78 -7.76
CA ARG A 114 -2.39 2.83 -6.44
C ARG A 114 -2.76 1.44 -5.93
N PHE A 115 -3.09 0.51 -6.82
CA PHE A 115 -3.32 -0.88 -6.43
C PHE A 115 -2.02 -1.51 -5.93
N GLY A 116 -0.89 -1.31 -6.63
CA GLY A 116 0.41 -1.78 -6.18
C GLY A 116 0.87 -1.17 -4.85
N GLU A 117 0.64 0.13 -4.63
CA GLU A 117 0.86 0.76 -3.33
C GLU A 117 -0.01 0.15 -2.23
N LEU A 118 -1.29 -0.11 -2.50
CA LEU A 118 -2.20 -0.73 -1.55
C LEU A 118 -1.77 -2.17 -1.22
N MET A 119 -1.41 -2.97 -2.23
CA MET A 119 -0.93 -4.35 -2.03
C MET A 119 0.28 -4.38 -1.10
N ARG A 120 1.25 -3.50 -1.35
CA ARG A 120 2.45 -3.38 -0.51
C ARG A 120 2.14 -3.00 0.94
N LYS A 121 1.15 -2.11 1.16
CA LYS A 121 0.69 -1.74 2.50
C LYS A 121 -0.08 -2.87 3.21
N LEU A 122 -0.93 -3.59 2.50
CA LEU A 122 -1.69 -4.73 3.04
C LEU A 122 -0.77 -5.88 3.48
N TRP A 123 0.25 -6.17 2.67
CA TRP A 123 1.21 -7.24 2.91
C TRP A 123 2.45 -6.80 3.70
N ASN A 124 2.46 -5.58 4.24
CA ASN A 124 3.56 -5.08 5.05
C ASN A 124 3.61 -5.82 6.41
N PRO A 125 4.69 -6.57 6.73
CA PRO A 125 4.85 -7.23 8.02
C PRO A 125 5.28 -6.31 9.17
N ARG A 126 5.47 -5.01 8.91
CA ARG A 126 5.96 -3.99 9.86
C ARG A 126 5.02 -2.78 9.90
N ASN A 127 3.70 -2.98 9.84
CA ASN A 127 2.74 -1.89 9.91
C ASN A 127 2.68 -1.29 11.33
N PHE A 128 2.41 0.01 11.42
CA PHE A 128 2.16 0.65 12.71
C PHE A 128 0.78 0.32 13.30
N LYS A 129 -0.18 -0.08 12.45
CA LYS A 129 -1.55 -0.45 12.83
C LYS A 129 -2.00 -1.67 12.03
N ALA A 130 -2.88 -2.49 12.60
CA ALA A 130 -3.44 -3.67 11.94
C ALA A 130 -4.57 -3.35 10.91
N HIS A 131 -4.58 -2.14 10.35
CA HIS A 131 -5.52 -1.71 9.31
C HIS A 131 -4.85 -0.74 8.33
N VAL A 132 -5.35 -0.70 7.10
CA VAL A 132 -4.86 0.15 6.02
C VAL A 132 -6.00 0.96 5.43
N SER A 133 -5.76 2.24 5.16
CA SER A 133 -6.74 3.09 4.48
C SER A 133 -6.63 2.92 2.96
N PRO A 134 -7.70 2.49 2.26
CA PRO A 134 -7.71 2.38 0.81
C PRO A 134 -7.99 3.72 0.10
N HIS A 135 -7.98 4.85 0.81
CA HIS A 135 -8.43 6.15 0.28
C HIS A 135 -7.82 6.51 -1.09
N GLU A 136 -6.50 6.44 -1.24
CA GLU A 136 -5.82 6.75 -2.50
C GLU A 136 -6.23 5.82 -3.66
N MET A 137 -6.40 4.53 -3.37
CA MET A 137 -6.88 3.57 -4.36
C MET A 137 -8.32 3.88 -4.78
N LEU A 138 -9.17 4.23 -3.83
CA LEU A 138 -10.56 4.60 -4.12
C LEU A 138 -10.66 5.92 -4.88
N GLN A 139 -9.81 6.91 -4.60
CA GLN A 139 -9.75 8.14 -5.40
C GLN A 139 -9.34 7.84 -6.85
N ALA A 140 -8.38 6.95 -7.05
CA ALA A 140 -8.01 6.49 -8.39
C ALA A 140 -9.18 5.80 -9.09
N VAL A 141 -9.93 4.94 -8.38
CA VAL A 141 -11.15 4.29 -8.90
C VAL A 141 -12.21 5.32 -9.27
N VAL A 142 -12.49 6.30 -8.42
CA VAL A 142 -13.47 7.37 -8.72
C VAL A 142 -13.05 8.14 -9.98
N LEU A 143 -11.78 8.53 -10.08
CA LEU A 143 -11.27 9.30 -11.21
C LEU A 143 -11.34 8.48 -12.51
N CYS A 144 -10.82 7.26 -12.49
CA CYS A 144 -10.75 6.40 -13.68
C CYS A 144 -12.12 5.91 -14.13
N SER A 145 -13.02 5.63 -13.19
CA SER A 145 -14.39 5.23 -13.51
C SER A 145 -15.31 6.41 -13.85
N LYS A 146 -14.79 7.64 -13.90
CA LYS A 146 -15.57 8.87 -14.15
C LYS A 146 -16.76 9.00 -13.17
N LYS A 147 -16.53 8.70 -11.89
CA LYS A 147 -17.50 8.73 -10.79
C LYS A 147 -18.60 7.65 -10.85
N ASN A 148 -18.41 6.58 -11.62
CA ASN A 148 -19.33 5.43 -11.57
C ASN A 148 -19.22 4.68 -10.23
N PHE A 149 -18.00 4.52 -9.71
CA PHE A 149 -17.76 3.87 -8.41
C PHE A 149 -17.33 4.92 -7.39
N GLN A 150 -18.27 5.36 -6.55
CA GLN A 150 -18.04 6.43 -5.57
C GLN A 150 -17.73 5.85 -4.17
N ILE A 151 -17.01 6.64 -3.37
CA ILE A 151 -16.72 6.29 -1.96
C ILE A 151 -17.95 6.53 -1.08
N THR A 152 -18.75 7.53 -1.45
CA THR A 152 -19.90 8.01 -0.67
C THR A 152 -21.20 7.29 -0.98
N LYS A 153 -21.27 6.51 -2.06
CA LYS A 153 -22.43 5.73 -2.49
C LYS A 153 -21.96 4.32 -2.81
N GLN A 154 -22.62 3.33 -2.22
CA GLN A 154 -22.32 1.92 -2.48
C GLN A 154 -22.56 1.61 -3.97
N GLY A 155 -21.59 0.95 -4.60
CA GLY A 155 -21.76 0.37 -5.94
C GLY A 155 -22.35 -1.03 -5.84
N GLU A 156 -22.87 -1.53 -6.95
CA GLU A 156 -23.11 -2.97 -7.18
C GLU A 156 -21.92 -3.59 -7.90
#